data_AF-A0A2T5MDG3-F1
#
_entry.id   AF-A0A2T5MDG3-F1
#
_cell.length_a   1.000
_cell.length_b   1.000
_cell.length_c   1.000
_cell.angle_alpha   90.00
_cell.angle_beta   90.00
_cell.angle_gamma   90.00
#
_symmetry.space_group_name_H-M   'P 1'
#
loop_
_entity.id
_entity.type
_entity.pdbx_description
1 polymer ?
#
loop_
_entity_poly.entity_id
_entity_poly.type
_entity_poly.pdbx_seq_one_letter_code
_entity_poly.pdbx_strand_id
1 'polypeptide(L)'
;MEAILKKCQKEDFNYLSEVLDSYLSFTDDKKRKSLLAQSGSSPNAKKELITLIDKQIKYFGSSDLAYLKRALFSSSGGVSATEIINDVCEKLSVKIKIGGSVEARLERLVNAVVEKELLSKSPEDLSNAFKDIGMGNADIKAVIEKIKGNGKVLILPILVEILGPKITLGIIETIIISLIAQIIGREAAKQLVKELMKRNPWVNALGPVLWVLSGAWLAFDLQGPAYRKTVPITLYLGIVALRDGAEDTKS
;
A
#
# COMPACT_ATOMS: atom_id res chain seq x y z
N MET A 1 -8.80 -0.02 -10.93
CA MET A 1 -8.81 -0.27 -9.48
C MET A 1 -10.18 -0.78 -9.00
N GLU A 2 -11.27 -0.62 -9.76
CA GLU A 2 -12.62 -1.05 -9.33
C GLU A 2 -12.74 -2.43 -8.67
N ALA A 3 -12.05 -3.47 -9.18
CA ALA A 3 -12.12 -4.82 -8.61
C ALA A 3 -11.65 -4.85 -7.14
N ILE A 4 -10.52 -4.20 -6.83
CA ILE A 4 -10.01 -4.13 -5.45
C ILE A 4 -10.82 -3.15 -4.60
N LEU A 5 -11.33 -2.06 -5.20
CA LEU A 5 -12.20 -1.10 -4.51
C LEU A 5 -13.51 -1.72 -4.03
N LYS A 6 -14.00 -2.79 -4.66
CA LYS A 6 -15.18 -3.54 -4.17
C LYS A 6 -14.92 -4.22 -2.83
N LYS A 7 -13.66 -4.58 -2.53
CA LYS A 7 -13.24 -5.21 -1.27
C LYS A 7 -13.03 -4.20 -0.13
N CYS A 8 -12.95 -2.91 -0.46
CA CYS A 8 -12.78 -1.86 0.54
C CYS A 8 -13.94 -1.80 1.54
N GLN A 9 -13.56 -1.70 2.81
CA GLN A 9 -14.38 -1.36 3.96
C GLN A 9 -14.50 0.17 4.09
N LYS A 10 -15.32 0.63 5.04
CA LYS A 10 -15.59 2.07 5.21
C LYS A 10 -14.31 2.85 5.53
N GLU A 11 -13.46 2.27 6.37
CA GLU A 11 -12.20 2.82 6.82
C GLU A 11 -11.21 2.95 5.66
N ASP A 12 -11.19 1.95 4.76
CA ASP A 12 -10.40 2.01 3.52
C ASP A 12 -10.85 3.19 2.65
N PHE A 13 -12.16 3.39 2.49
CA PHE A 13 -12.67 4.54 1.73
C PHE A 13 -12.41 5.88 2.41
N ASN A 14 -12.44 5.95 3.75
CA ASN A 14 -12.08 7.17 4.48
C ASN A 14 -10.62 7.56 4.17
N TYR A 15 -9.69 6.62 4.29
CA TYR A 15 -8.30 6.86 3.95
C TYR A 15 -8.12 7.25 2.48
N LEU A 16 -8.69 6.49 1.55
CA LEU A 16 -8.59 6.80 0.11
C LEU A 16 -9.17 8.18 -0.22
N SER A 17 -10.29 8.56 0.41
CA SER A 17 -10.88 9.89 0.22
C SER A 17 -9.96 11.00 0.73
N GLU A 18 -9.34 10.82 1.90
CA GLU A 18 -8.41 11.79 2.49
C GLU A 18 -7.15 11.94 1.64
N VAL A 19 -6.59 10.83 1.12
CA VAL A 19 -5.45 10.91 0.22
C VAL A 19 -5.84 11.55 -1.10
N LEU A 20 -7.05 11.32 -1.62
CA LEU A 20 -7.53 11.94 -2.87
C LEU A 20 -7.91 13.41 -2.72
N ASP A 21 -8.14 13.92 -1.50
CA ASP A 21 -8.47 15.33 -1.27
C ASP A 21 -7.41 16.24 -1.88
N SER A 22 -7.87 17.20 -2.69
CA SER A 22 -7.01 18.18 -3.31
C SER A 22 -7.80 19.44 -3.61
N TYR A 23 -7.33 20.57 -3.07
CA TYR A 23 -7.95 21.88 -3.27
C TYR A 23 -7.77 22.43 -4.69
N LEU A 24 -6.88 21.85 -5.49
CA LEU A 24 -6.46 22.37 -6.79
C LEU A 24 -6.83 21.46 -7.97
N SER A 25 -7.40 20.28 -7.72
CA SER A 25 -7.74 19.32 -8.78
C SER A 25 -9.17 19.50 -9.28
N PHE A 26 -9.40 19.18 -10.55
CA PHE A 26 -10.74 19.12 -11.15
C PHE A 26 -11.47 17.82 -10.78
N THR A 27 -11.49 17.47 -9.50
CA THR A 27 -12.13 16.27 -8.96
C THR A 27 -13.39 16.63 -8.18
N ASP A 28 -14.43 15.81 -8.31
CA ASP A 28 -15.70 16.03 -7.60
C ASP A 28 -15.61 15.54 -6.14
N ASP A 29 -14.82 16.26 -5.34
CA ASP A 29 -14.53 15.94 -3.93
C ASP A 29 -15.78 16.06 -3.05
N LYS A 30 -16.68 17.01 -3.38
CA LYS A 30 -17.96 17.18 -2.68
C LYS A 30 -18.85 15.95 -2.88
N LYS A 31 -19.00 15.47 -4.12
CA LYS A 31 -19.77 14.25 -4.40
C LYS A 31 -19.12 13.03 -3.75
N ARG A 32 -17.79 12.90 -3.79
CA ARG A 32 -17.07 11.79 -3.10
C ARG A 32 -17.40 11.76 -1.61
N LYS A 33 -17.30 12.90 -0.91
CA LYS A 33 -17.59 12.99 0.53
C LYS A 33 -19.05 12.68 0.86
N SER A 34 -19.99 13.14 0.03
CA SER A 34 -21.42 12.82 0.17
C SER A 34 -21.71 11.33 -0.02
N LEU A 35 -21.14 10.72 -1.07
CA LEU A 35 -21.28 9.29 -1.33
C LEU A 35 -20.63 8.44 -0.22
N LEU A 36 -19.47 8.86 0.29
CA LEU A 36 -18.79 8.19 1.40
C LEU A 36 -19.66 8.13 2.65
N ALA A 37 -20.32 9.23 3.02
CA ALA A 37 -21.24 9.28 4.15
C ALA A 37 -22.42 8.31 4.00
N GLN A 38 -22.90 8.09 2.77
CA GLN A 38 -24.06 7.25 2.47
C GLN A 38 -23.71 5.78 2.17
N SER A 39 -22.45 5.48 1.84
CA SER A 39 -22.03 4.18 1.31
C SER A 39 -22.23 3.00 2.27
N GLY A 40 -22.27 3.27 3.58
CA GLY A 40 -22.56 2.26 4.60
C GLY A 40 -24.03 1.81 4.64
N SER A 41 -24.95 2.59 4.10
CA SER A 41 -26.40 2.33 4.18
C SER A 41 -27.06 2.17 2.80
N SER A 42 -26.36 2.51 1.72
CA SER A 42 -26.87 2.45 0.35
C SER A 42 -25.90 1.71 -0.58
N PRO A 43 -26.25 0.50 -1.07
CA PRO A 43 -25.45 -0.23 -2.06
C PRO A 43 -25.20 0.57 -3.34
N ASN A 44 -26.19 1.37 -3.77
CA ASN A 44 -26.05 2.25 -4.93
C ASN A 44 -25.04 3.36 -4.67
N ALA A 45 -25.08 4.00 -3.49
CA ALA A 45 -24.09 5.00 -3.13
C ALA A 45 -22.67 4.40 -3.05
N LYS A 46 -22.52 3.17 -2.54
CA LYS A 46 -21.24 2.45 -2.54
C LYS A 46 -20.75 2.17 -3.96
N LYS A 47 -21.62 1.74 -4.87
CA LYS A 47 -21.26 1.49 -6.28
C LYS A 47 -20.80 2.79 -6.97
N GLU A 48 -21.52 3.89 -6.79
CA GLU A 48 -21.13 5.20 -7.32
C GLU A 48 -19.82 5.71 -6.71
N LEU A 49 -19.61 5.50 -5.41
CA LEU A 49 -18.37 5.87 -4.73
C LEU A 49 -17.16 5.13 -5.33
N ILE A 50 -17.30 3.82 -5.56
CA ILE A 50 -16.25 3.00 -6.17
C ILE A 50 -15.88 3.53 -7.55
N THR A 51 -16.87 3.79 -8.41
CA THR A 51 -16.63 4.34 -9.75
C THR A 51 -15.99 5.72 -9.70
N LEU A 52 -16.42 6.59 -8.78
CA LEU A 52 -15.86 7.94 -8.63
C LEU A 52 -14.42 7.90 -8.12
N ILE A 53 -14.11 7.07 -7.12
CA ILE A 53 -12.75 6.89 -6.59
C ILE A 53 -11.85 6.31 -7.67
N ASP A 54 -12.28 5.29 -8.42
CA ASP A 54 -11.49 4.72 -9.52
C ASP A 54 -11.14 5.79 -10.56
N LYS A 55 -12.12 6.63 -10.95
CA LYS A 55 -11.90 7.75 -11.89
C LYS A 55 -10.88 8.75 -11.35
N GLN A 56 -10.95 9.10 -10.07
CA GLN A 56 -10.03 10.06 -9.45
C GLN A 56 -8.62 9.49 -9.31
N ILE A 57 -8.47 8.21 -8.94
CA ILE A 57 -7.16 7.53 -8.95
C ILE A 57 -6.53 7.60 -10.34
N LYS A 58 -7.32 7.31 -11.39
CA LYS A 58 -6.86 7.39 -12.78
C LYS A 58 -6.48 8.82 -13.21
N TYR A 59 -7.21 9.83 -12.73
CA TYR A 59 -6.90 11.23 -12.97
C TYR A 59 -5.57 11.64 -12.35
N PHE A 60 -5.31 11.30 -11.08
CA PHE A 60 -4.02 11.60 -10.45
C PHE A 60 -2.85 10.77 -11.00
N GLY A 61 -3.12 9.59 -11.58
CA GLY A 61 -2.11 8.76 -12.25
C GLY A 61 -1.74 9.22 -13.66
N SER A 62 -2.62 9.96 -14.33
CA SER A 62 -2.25 10.63 -15.58
C SER A 62 -1.44 11.90 -15.30
N SER A 63 -0.34 12.11 -16.03
CA SER A 63 0.18 13.47 -16.17
C SER A 63 -0.92 14.35 -16.79
N ASP A 64 -1.11 15.57 -16.27
CA ASP A 64 -2.24 16.46 -16.66
C ASP A 64 -2.40 16.58 -18.20
N LEU A 65 -1.28 16.59 -18.92
CA LEU A 65 -1.22 16.66 -20.39
C LEU A 65 -1.58 15.34 -21.11
N ALA A 66 -1.30 14.19 -20.50
CA ALA A 66 -1.63 12.89 -21.07
C ALA A 66 -3.06 12.44 -20.75
N TYR A 67 -3.65 12.96 -19.67
CA TYR A 67 -5.10 12.84 -19.40
C TYR A 67 -5.90 13.54 -20.50
N LEU A 68 -5.56 14.80 -20.80
CA LEU A 68 -6.29 15.61 -21.76
C LEU A 68 -6.21 15.04 -23.19
N LYS A 69 -5.02 14.59 -23.62
CA LYS A 69 -4.86 13.91 -24.91
C LYS A 69 -5.68 12.61 -24.97
N ARG A 70 -5.65 11.76 -23.94
CA ARG A 70 -6.40 10.49 -23.95
C ARG A 70 -7.92 10.69 -23.85
N ALA A 71 -8.39 11.67 -23.08
CA ALA A 71 -9.81 12.02 -23.01
C ALA A 71 -10.38 12.55 -24.34
N LEU A 72 -9.54 13.14 -25.20
CA LEU A 72 -9.94 13.61 -26.53
C LEU A 72 -9.91 12.49 -27.60
N PHE A 73 -9.11 11.44 -27.41
CA PHE A 73 -8.87 10.40 -28.42
C PHE A 73 -9.32 8.98 -28.03
N SER A 74 -9.80 8.74 -26.80
CA SER A 74 -10.43 7.48 -26.39
C SER A 74 -11.59 7.69 -25.42
N SER A 75 -12.62 6.84 -25.51
CA SER A 75 -13.85 6.91 -24.72
C SER A 75 -13.68 6.56 -23.22
N SER A 76 -12.44 6.35 -22.75
CA SER A 76 -12.12 5.90 -21.39
C SER A 76 -10.93 6.66 -20.78
N GLY A 77 -10.83 7.97 -21.06
CA GLY A 77 -9.70 8.91 -20.89
C GLY A 77 -8.81 8.95 -19.63
N GLY A 78 -8.55 7.85 -18.91
CA GLY A 78 -7.59 7.75 -17.82
C GLY A 78 -6.51 6.69 -18.07
N VAL A 79 -5.42 6.77 -17.31
CA VAL A 79 -4.35 5.75 -17.26
C VAL A 79 -4.92 4.42 -16.78
N SER A 80 -4.50 3.30 -17.36
CA SER A 80 -4.99 1.99 -16.92
C SER A 80 -4.49 1.69 -15.49
N ALA A 81 -5.26 0.94 -14.69
CA ALA A 81 -4.82 0.58 -13.33
C ALA A 81 -3.45 -0.12 -13.32
N THR A 82 -3.18 -0.93 -14.36
CA THR A 82 -1.91 -1.61 -14.57
C THR A 82 -0.76 -0.65 -14.84
N GLU A 83 -0.99 0.40 -15.65
CA GLU A 83 0.00 1.44 -15.95
C GLU A 83 0.33 2.23 -14.68
N ILE A 84 -0.66 2.62 -13.85
CA ILE A 84 -0.40 3.28 -12.55
C ILE A 84 0.49 2.40 -11.66
N ILE A 85 0.21 1.09 -11.57
CA ILE A 85 1.01 0.17 -10.75
C ILE A 85 2.44 0.08 -11.30
N ASN A 86 2.61 -0.04 -12.62
CA ASN A 86 3.93 -0.09 -13.25
C ASN A 86 4.72 1.20 -13.00
N ASP A 87 4.09 2.37 -13.14
CA ASP A 87 4.71 3.67 -12.89
C ASP A 87 5.16 3.79 -11.43
N VAL A 88 4.36 3.30 -10.49
CA VAL A 88 4.75 3.22 -9.08
C VAL A 88 5.90 2.23 -8.88
N CYS A 89 5.89 1.07 -9.54
CA CYS A 89 7.00 0.12 -9.47
C CYS A 89 8.32 0.75 -9.96
N GLU A 90 8.29 1.43 -11.11
CA GLU A 90 9.44 2.15 -11.65
C GLU A 90 9.89 3.25 -10.69
N LYS A 91 8.94 4.04 -10.18
CA LYS A 91 9.25 5.14 -9.26
C LYS A 91 9.90 4.67 -7.97
N LEU A 92 9.45 3.54 -7.44
CA LEU A 92 9.99 2.92 -6.24
C LEU A 92 11.20 2.01 -6.54
N SER A 93 11.64 1.91 -7.80
CA SER A 93 12.71 1.01 -8.23
C SER A 93 12.52 -0.44 -7.75
N VAL A 94 11.28 -0.95 -7.80
CA VAL A 94 10.93 -2.34 -7.45
C VAL A 94 10.53 -3.13 -8.68
N LYS A 95 11.01 -4.37 -8.79
CA LYS A 95 10.71 -5.26 -9.92
C LYS A 95 9.66 -6.29 -9.52
N ILE A 96 8.55 -6.35 -10.25
CA ILE A 96 7.48 -7.34 -10.07
C ILE A 96 7.23 -8.12 -11.37
N LYS A 97 6.74 -9.36 -11.27
CA LYS A 97 6.35 -10.16 -12.44
C LYS A 97 5.19 -9.48 -13.18
N ILE A 98 5.38 -9.21 -14.47
CA ILE A 98 4.38 -8.59 -15.35
C ILE A 98 3.37 -9.68 -15.75
N GLY A 99 2.16 -9.64 -15.19
CA GLY A 99 1.08 -10.58 -15.49
C GLY A 99 0.07 -10.73 -14.34
N GLY A 100 -1.06 -11.40 -14.60
CA GLY A 100 -2.13 -11.59 -13.62
C GLY A 100 -3.05 -10.38 -13.45
N SER A 101 -3.98 -10.50 -12.50
CA SER A 101 -4.97 -9.47 -12.18
C SER A 101 -4.33 -8.21 -11.59
N VAL A 102 -5.09 -7.11 -11.57
CA VAL A 102 -4.68 -5.87 -10.88
C VAL A 102 -4.37 -6.15 -9.41
N GLU A 103 -5.17 -7.01 -8.78
CA GLU A 103 -5.01 -7.43 -7.40
C GLU A 103 -3.67 -8.15 -7.16
N ALA A 104 -3.36 -9.18 -7.94
CA ALA A 104 -2.10 -9.90 -7.84
C ALA A 104 -0.87 -9.01 -8.09
N ARG A 105 -1.02 -7.95 -8.89
CA ARG A 105 0.05 -6.96 -9.10
C ARG A 105 0.23 -6.05 -7.88
N LEU A 106 -0.86 -5.64 -7.23
CA LEU A 106 -0.81 -4.83 -6.00
C LEU A 106 -0.17 -5.61 -4.84
N GLU A 107 -0.51 -6.89 -4.68
CA GLU A 107 0.14 -7.77 -3.69
C GLU A 107 1.64 -7.88 -3.94
N ARG A 108 2.05 -8.14 -5.19
CA ARG A 108 3.48 -8.22 -5.55
C ARG A 108 4.20 -6.90 -5.35
N LEU A 109 3.56 -5.76 -5.65
CA LEU A 109 4.11 -4.44 -5.39
C LEU A 109 4.39 -4.26 -3.89
N VAL A 110 3.41 -4.53 -3.03
CA VAL A 110 3.57 -4.41 -1.58
C VAL A 110 4.66 -5.35 -1.06
N ASN A 111 4.63 -6.62 -1.46
CA ASN A 111 5.64 -7.58 -1.06
C ASN A 111 7.05 -7.12 -1.47
N ALA A 112 7.23 -6.66 -2.72
CA ALA A 112 8.52 -6.16 -3.19
C ALA A 112 9.00 -4.90 -2.46
N VAL A 113 8.09 -4.00 -2.08
CA VAL A 113 8.41 -2.79 -1.31
C VAL A 113 8.82 -3.13 0.12
N VAL A 114 8.12 -4.09 0.76
CA VAL A 114 8.49 -4.55 2.11
C VAL A 114 9.83 -5.29 2.09
N GLU A 115 10.06 -6.17 1.12
CA GLU A 115 11.36 -6.83 0.92
C GLU A 115 12.48 -5.80 0.75
N LYS A 116 12.26 -4.76 -0.07
CA LYS A 116 13.22 -3.67 -0.27
C LYS A 116 13.50 -2.92 1.04
N GLU A 117 12.48 -2.59 1.83
CA GLU A 117 12.66 -1.92 3.12
C GLU A 117 13.49 -2.79 4.08
N LEU A 118 13.14 -4.07 4.23
CA LEU A 118 13.83 -4.99 5.13
C LEU A 118 15.31 -5.20 4.70
N LEU A 119 15.57 -5.38 3.41
CA LEU A 119 16.93 -5.55 2.86
C LEU A 119 17.79 -4.28 2.99
N SER A 120 17.19 -3.10 3.13
CA SER A 120 17.92 -1.84 3.29
C SER A 120 18.50 -1.64 4.70
N LYS A 121 18.13 -2.50 5.66
CA LYS A 121 18.48 -2.35 7.08
C LYS A 121 19.71 -3.16 7.46
N SER A 122 20.39 -2.68 8.50
CA SER A 122 21.48 -3.45 9.09
C SER A 122 20.92 -4.73 9.74
N PRO A 123 21.72 -5.81 9.80
CA PRO A 123 21.38 -7.00 10.57
C PRO A 123 21.02 -6.72 12.02
N GLU A 124 21.67 -5.72 12.63
CA GLU A 124 21.45 -5.28 13.99
C GLU A 124 20.08 -4.62 14.15
N ASP A 125 19.70 -3.72 13.23
CA ASP A 125 18.38 -3.08 13.23
C ASP A 125 17.26 -4.11 13.04
N LEU A 126 17.43 -5.04 12.09
CA LEU A 126 16.48 -6.13 11.86
C LEU A 126 16.37 -7.05 13.09
N SER A 127 17.49 -7.39 13.72
CA SER A 127 17.52 -8.20 14.93
C SER A 127 16.77 -7.52 16.07
N ASN A 128 16.99 -6.22 16.28
CA ASN A 128 16.28 -5.46 17.31
C ASN A 128 14.79 -5.35 16.99
N ALA A 129 14.42 -5.09 15.74
CA ALA A 129 13.02 -5.09 15.31
C ALA A 129 12.36 -6.45 15.59
N PHE A 130 13.00 -7.56 15.22
CA PHE A 130 12.44 -8.90 15.44
C PHE A 130 12.38 -9.28 16.93
N LYS A 131 13.30 -8.80 17.77
CA LYS A 131 13.19 -8.96 19.23
C LYS A 131 12.01 -8.21 19.80
N ASP A 132 11.80 -6.97 19.36
CA ASP A 132 10.70 -6.12 19.82
C ASP A 132 9.33 -6.78 19.53
N ILE A 133 9.20 -7.49 18.41
CA ILE A 133 7.98 -8.23 18.09
C ILE A 133 7.86 -9.60 18.80
N GLY A 134 8.81 -9.96 19.66
CA GLY A 134 8.80 -11.19 20.45
C GLY A 134 9.36 -12.44 19.76
N MET A 135 10.11 -12.28 18.66
CA MET A 135 10.77 -13.41 17.98
C MET A 135 11.91 -13.98 18.86
N GLY A 136 12.03 -15.31 18.92
CA GLY A 136 13.10 -15.98 19.66
C GLY A 136 14.48 -15.74 19.06
N ASN A 137 15.53 -15.67 19.89
CA ASN A 137 16.90 -15.43 19.42
C ASN A 137 17.39 -16.43 18.36
N ALA A 138 16.96 -17.70 18.44
CA ALA A 138 17.31 -18.72 17.46
C ALA A 138 16.67 -18.43 16.09
N ASP A 139 15.39 -18.06 16.07
CA ASP A 139 14.66 -17.71 14.86
C ASP A 139 15.20 -16.42 14.23
N ILE A 140 15.51 -15.41 15.05
CA ILE A 140 16.14 -14.17 14.58
C ILE A 140 17.46 -14.49 13.88
N LYS A 141 18.30 -15.32 14.51
CA LYS A 141 19.58 -15.71 13.91
C LYS A 141 19.37 -16.43 12.57
N ALA A 142 18.40 -17.34 12.48
CA ALA A 142 18.07 -18.03 11.25
C ALA A 142 17.59 -17.08 10.14
N VAL A 143 16.75 -16.10 10.46
CA VAL A 143 16.29 -15.06 9.51
C VAL A 143 17.47 -14.22 9.03
N ILE A 144 18.29 -13.72 9.94
CA ILE A 144 19.44 -12.86 9.62
C ILE A 144 20.48 -13.62 8.79
N GLU A 145 20.75 -14.89 9.09
CA GLU A 145 21.66 -15.73 8.31
C GLU A 145 21.13 -15.97 6.89
N LYS A 146 19.82 -16.24 6.72
CA LYS A 146 19.19 -16.37 5.41
C LYS A 146 19.24 -15.07 4.60
N ILE A 147 19.08 -13.91 5.26
CA ILE A 147 19.20 -12.58 4.62
C ILE A 147 20.64 -12.33 4.16
N LYS A 148 21.62 -12.57 5.03
CA LYS A 148 23.06 -12.41 4.74
C LYS A 148 23.55 -13.38 3.66
N GLY A 149 23.00 -14.58 3.64
CA GLY A 149 23.54 -15.72 2.89
C GLY A 149 23.38 -15.64 1.38
N ASN A 150 22.49 -14.81 0.83
CA ASN A 150 22.31 -14.80 -0.63
C ASN A 150 21.71 -13.55 -1.30
N GLY A 151 21.29 -12.48 -0.61
CA GLY A 151 20.75 -11.24 -1.24
C GLY A 151 19.58 -11.39 -2.23
N LYS A 152 19.16 -12.63 -2.50
CA LYS A 152 18.11 -13.09 -3.43
C LYS A 152 17.05 -13.91 -2.69
N VAL A 153 17.20 -14.08 -1.38
CA VAL A 153 16.25 -14.81 -0.55
C VAL A 153 15.08 -13.89 -0.24
N LEU A 154 13.86 -14.36 -0.48
CA LEU A 154 12.65 -13.67 -0.08
C LEU A 154 12.50 -13.78 1.44
N ILE A 155 12.44 -12.64 2.12
CA ILE A 155 12.32 -12.55 3.58
C ILE A 155 10.89 -12.89 4.02
N LEU A 156 9.89 -12.47 3.26
CA LEU A 156 8.48 -12.63 3.64
C LEU A 156 8.06 -14.10 3.83
N PRO A 157 8.39 -15.05 2.92
CA PRO A 157 8.09 -16.46 3.15
C PRO A 157 8.72 -17.04 4.44
N ILE A 158 9.92 -16.58 4.80
CA ILE A 158 10.59 -17.00 6.04
C ILE A 158 9.85 -16.46 7.26
N LEU A 159 9.40 -15.20 7.21
CA LEU A 159 8.59 -14.63 8.28
C LEU A 159 7.25 -15.37 8.42
N VAL A 160 6.62 -15.78 7.31
CA VAL A 160 5.41 -16.62 7.37
C VAL A 160 5.68 -17.97 8.02
N GLU A 161 6.81 -18.61 7.70
CA GLU A 161 7.22 -19.90 8.28
C GLU A 161 7.41 -19.81 9.80
N ILE A 162 8.01 -18.72 10.30
CA ILE A 162 8.39 -18.55 11.70
C ILE A 162 7.28 -17.93 12.54
N LEU A 163 6.66 -16.85 12.05
CA LEU A 163 5.70 -16.03 12.79
C LEU A 163 4.24 -16.33 12.41
N GLY A 164 4.03 -17.09 11.34
CA GLY A 164 2.72 -17.33 10.76
C GLY A 164 2.23 -16.19 9.86
N PRO A 165 1.20 -16.46 9.04
CA PRO A 165 0.69 -15.51 8.05
C PRO A 165 0.07 -14.26 8.68
N LYS A 166 -0.63 -14.40 9.80
CA LYS A 166 -1.31 -13.27 10.48
C LYS A 166 -0.33 -12.22 11.01
N ILE A 167 0.72 -12.65 11.70
CA ILE A 167 1.74 -11.75 12.25
C ILE A 167 2.53 -11.13 11.10
N THR A 168 2.91 -11.93 10.10
CA THR A 168 3.62 -11.41 8.92
C THR A 168 2.81 -10.35 8.17
N LEU A 169 1.49 -10.55 8.01
CA LEU A 169 0.62 -9.55 7.41
C LEU A 169 0.62 -8.23 8.21
N GLY A 170 0.57 -8.29 9.55
CA GLY A 170 0.63 -7.06 10.34
C GLY A 170 1.99 -6.36 10.31
N ILE A 171 3.10 -7.09 10.10
CA ILE A 171 4.41 -6.49 9.84
C ILE A 171 4.39 -5.77 8.49
N ILE A 172 3.87 -6.42 7.44
CA ILE A 172 3.68 -5.81 6.11
C ILE A 172 2.85 -4.53 6.23
N GLU A 173 1.70 -4.59 6.89
CA GLU A 173 0.83 -3.43 7.11
C GLU A 173 1.54 -2.31 7.86
N THR A 174 2.29 -2.64 8.92
CA THR A 174 3.02 -1.65 9.72
C THR A 174 4.10 -0.93 8.90
N ILE A 175 4.88 -1.69 8.12
CA ILE A 175 5.90 -1.13 7.24
C ILE A 175 5.24 -0.22 6.19
N ILE A 176 4.27 -0.74 5.44
CA ILE A 176 3.62 0.04 4.38
C ILE A 176 2.93 1.28 4.93
N ILE A 177 2.23 1.20 6.06
CA ILE A 177 1.57 2.35 6.68
C ILE A 177 2.59 3.38 7.16
N SER A 178 3.73 2.95 7.70
CA SER A 178 4.83 3.85 8.09
C SER A 178 5.40 4.57 6.88
N LEU A 179 5.62 3.85 5.77
CA LEU A 179 6.06 4.43 4.50
C LEU A 179 5.05 5.44 3.95
N ILE A 180 3.76 5.08 3.93
CA ILE A 180 2.67 5.97 3.50
C ILE A 180 2.59 7.23 4.36
N ALA A 181 2.72 7.10 5.68
CA ALA A 181 2.61 8.19 6.65
C ALA A 181 3.66 9.29 6.42
N GLN A 182 4.78 8.98 5.78
CA GLN A 182 5.82 9.94 5.40
C GLN A 182 5.47 10.77 4.15
N ILE A 183 4.52 10.30 3.35
CA ILE A 183 4.12 10.91 2.07
C ILE A 183 2.92 11.82 2.26
N ILE A 184 1.99 11.39 3.11
CA ILE A 184 0.69 12.04 3.31
C ILE A 184 0.75 13.11 4.40
N GLY A 185 -0.30 13.93 4.49
CA GLY A 185 -0.42 14.94 5.54
C GLY A 185 -0.53 14.33 6.94
N ARG A 186 -0.10 15.09 7.95
CA ARG A 186 -0.08 14.66 9.37
C ARG A 186 -1.42 14.09 9.85
N GLU A 187 -2.54 14.69 9.46
CA GLU A 187 -3.86 14.22 9.91
C GLU A 187 -4.26 12.90 9.25
N ALA A 188 -4.01 12.74 7.95
CA ALA A 188 -4.21 11.48 7.23
C ALA A 188 -3.32 10.36 7.82
N ALA A 189 -2.06 10.67 8.14
CA ALA A 189 -1.14 9.74 8.80
C ALA A 189 -1.65 9.29 10.17
N LYS A 190 -2.13 10.22 11.02
CA LYS A 190 -2.71 9.88 12.33
C LYS A 190 -3.92 8.96 12.21
N GLN A 191 -4.81 9.22 11.26
CA GLN A 191 -5.99 8.37 11.03
C GLN A 191 -5.59 6.96 10.60
N LEU A 192 -4.65 6.85 9.67
CA LEU A 192 -4.14 5.58 9.15
C LEU A 192 -3.47 4.75 10.27
N VAL A 193 -2.58 5.38 11.06
CA VAL A 193 -1.90 4.73 12.20
C VAL A 193 -2.90 4.32 13.28
N LYS A 194 -3.90 5.17 13.58
CA LYS A 194 -4.98 4.82 14.51
C LYS A 194 -5.75 3.58 14.05
N GLU A 195 -6.05 3.48 12.76
CA GLU A 195 -6.81 2.36 12.23
C GLU A 195 -5.98 1.06 12.21
N LEU A 196 -4.69 1.16 11.87
CA LEU A 196 -3.75 0.04 12.03
C LEU A 196 -3.74 -0.50 13.46
N MET A 197 -3.62 0.38 14.45
CA MET A 197 -3.59 -0.03 15.87
C MET A 197 -4.90 -0.67 16.32
N LYS A 198 -6.06 -0.23 15.81
CA LYS A 198 -7.35 -0.88 16.12
C LYS A 198 -7.43 -2.28 15.55
N ARG A 199 -7.01 -2.45 14.29
CA ARG A 199 -7.05 -3.75 13.59
C ARG A 199 -6.01 -4.71 14.17
N ASN A 200 -4.87 -4.17 14.59
CA ASN A 200 -3.72 -4.93 15.05
C ASN A 200 -3.24 -4.36 16.40
N PRO A 201 -3.96 -4.59 17.54
CA PRO A 201 -3.60 -4.01 18.84
C PRO A 201 -2.19 -4.37 19.33
N TRP A 202 -1.70 -5.53 18.89
CA TRP A 202 -0.34 -6.01 19.15
C TRP A 202 0.75 -5.17 18.46
N VAL A 203 0.41 -4.31 17.49
CA VAL A 203 1.34 -3.39 16.83
C VAL A 203 1.99 -2.43 17.82
N ASN A 204 1.29 -2.07 18.91
CA ASN A 204 1.85 -1.27 20.00
C ASN A 204 3.04 -1.95 20.69
N ALA A 205 3.14 -3.28 20.58
CA ALA A 205 4.25 -4.04 21.15
C ALA A 205 5.47 -4.13 20.22
N LEU A 206 5.37 -3.72 18.95
CA LEU A 206 6.44 -3.90 17.94
C LEU A 206 7.67 -3.01 18.14
N GLY A 207 7.69 -2.25 19.24
CA GLY A 207 8.81 -1.43 19.65
C GLY A 207 9.10 -0.26 18.71
N PRO A 208 9.89 0.72 19.16
CA PRO A 208 10.23 1.88 18.37
C PRO A 208 11.02 1.51 17.11
N VAL A 209 11.73 0.37 17.09
CA VAL A 209 12.62 0.01 15.98
C VAL A 209 11.81 -0.32 14.72
N LEU A 210 10.67 -1.01 14.83
CA LEU A 210 9.84 -1.28 13.66
C LEU A 210 9.23 0.01 13.07
N TRP A 211 8.96 1.01 13.91
CA TRP A 211 8.53 2.36 13.48
C TRP A 211 9.68 3.20 12.90
N VAL A 212 10.93 2.89 13.26
CA VAL A 212 12.15 3.55 12.74
C VAL A 212 12.57 2.99 11.38
N LEU A 213 11.87 1.99 10.83
CA LEU A 213 11.98 1.60 9.41
C LEU A 213 11.48 2.75 8.52
N SER A 214 12.37 3.73 8.33
CA SER A 214 12.02 5.09 7.95
C SER A 214 11.98 5.32 6.44
N GLY A 215 11.97 4.28 5.60
CA GLY A 215 11.78 4.46 4.16
C GLY A 215 12.69 5.51 3.53
N ALA A 216 13.91 5.70 4.02
CA ALA A 216 14.74 6.86 3.64
C ALA A 216 14.96 6.96 2.12
N TRP A 217 14.90 5.83 1.42
CA TRP A 217 14.93 5.73 -0.03
C TRP A 217 13.69 6.35 -0.73
N LEU A 218 12.51 6.35 -0.09
CA LEU A 218 11.26 6.93 -0.63
C LEU A 218 11.33 8.44 -0.81
N ALA A 219 12.04 9.16 0.08
CA ALA A 219 12.11 10.62 0.04
C ALA A 219 12.76 11.13 -1.25
N PHE A 220 13.78 10.42 -1.74
CA PHE A 220 14.45 10.74 -3.01
C PHE A 220 13.56 10.42 -4.22
N ASP A 221 12.71 9.41 -4.09
CA ASP A 221 11.88 8.87 -5.15
C ASP A 221 10.55 9.66 -5.36
N LEU A 222 10.11 10.55 -4.46
CA LEU A 222 8.76 11.18 -4.50
C LEU A 222 8.69 12.63 -5.03
N GLN A 223 9.54 12.99 -5.98
CA GLN A 223 9.64 14.38 -6.48
C GLN A 223 8.48 14.86 -7.39
N GLY A 224 7.48 14.01 -7.70
CA GLY A 224 6.33 14.39 -8.53
C GLY A 224 5.02 14.51 -7.75
N PRO A 225 4.20 15.57 -7.96
CA PRO A 225 2.89 15.74 -7.30
C PRO A 225 1.94 14.55 -7.49
N ALA A 226 1.94 13.93 -8.68
CA ALA A 226 1.16 12.73 -8.98
C ALA A 226 1.54 11.54 -8.06
N TYR A 227 2.85 11.32 -7.85
CA TYR A 227 3.34 10.20 -7.04
C TYR A 227 3.04 10.34 -5.55
N ARG A 228 2.83 11.56 -5.05
CA ARG A 228 2.36 11.79 -3.67
C ARG A 228 0.91 11.32 -3.45
N LYS A 229 0.19 11.00 -4.52
CA LYS A 229 -1.16 10.42 -4.49
C LYS A 229 -1.13 8.95 -4.90
N THR A 230 -0.51 8.62 -6.04
CA THR A 230 -0.55 7.26 -6.58
C THR A 230 0.23 6.26 -5.74
N VAL A 231 1.41 6.60 -5.23
CA VAL A 231 2.20 5.70 -4.37
C VAL A 231 1.42 5.32 -3.10
N PRO A 232 0.94 6.25 -2.27
CA PRO A 232 0.23 5.87 -1.06
C PRO A 232 -1.10 5.14 -1.33
N ILE A 233 -1.76 5.41 -2.46
CA ILE A 233 -2.98 4.71 -2.85
C ILE A 233 -2.68 3.27 -3.29
N THR A 234 -1.70 3.04 -4.17
CA THR A 234 -1.41 1.69 -4.67
C THR A 234 -0.83 0.79 -3.58
N LEU A 235 0.04 1.32 -2.71
CA LEU A 235 0.54 0.56 -1.56
C LEU A 235 -0.60 0.17 -0.62
N TYR A 236 -1.52 1.09 -0.32
CA TYR A 236 -2.67 0.79 0.52
C TYR A 236 -3.63 -0.22 -0.11
N LEU A 237 -3.92 -0.08 -1.40
CA LEU A 237 -4.74 -1.06 -2.12
C LEU A 237 -4.07 -2.43 -2.20
N GLY A 238 -2.73 -2.51 -2.13
CA GLY A 238 -2.01 -3.77 -1.97
C GLY A 238 -2.16 -4.38 -0.57
N ILE A 239 -2.29 -3.57 0.49
CA ILE A 239 -2.70 -4.08 1.80
C ILE A 239 -4.11 -4.68 1.71
N VAL A 240 -5.06 -3.97 1.10
CA VAL A 240 -6.43 -4.48 0.91
C VAL A 240 -6.41 -5.79 0.12
N ALA A 241 -5.56 -5.89 -0.90
CA ALA A 241 -5.40 -7.09 -1.69
C ALA A 241 -4.84 -8.26 -0.85
N LEU A 242 -3.81 -8.03 -0.03
CA LEU A 242 -3.28 -9.07 0.86
C LEU A 242 -4.26 -9.47 1.97
N ARG A 243 -5.10 -8.55 2.44
CA ARG A 243 -6.12 -8.79 3.47
C ARG A 243 -7.28 -9.65 2.95
N ASP A 244 -7.75 -9.34 1.75
CA ASP A 244 -8.99 -9.89 1.18
C ASP A 244 -8.72 -10.74 -0.09
N GLY A 245 -7.47 -11.12 -0.30
CA GLY A 245 -7.00 -11.88 -1.46
C GLY A 245 -7.75 -13.20 -1.56
N ALA A 246 -7.96 -13.67 -2.80
CA ALA A 246 -8.40 -15.04 -2.96
C ALA A 246 -7.31 -15.94 -2.37
N GLU A 247 -7.67 -16.95 -1.56
CA GLU A 247 -6.74 -18.05 -1.34
C GLU A 247 -6.36 -18.55 -2.73
N ASP A 248 -5.11 -18.32 -3.15
CA ASP A 248 -4.58 -18.94 -4.35
C ASP A 248 -4.66 -20.44 -4.08
N THR A 249 -5.75 -21.07 -4.53
CA THR A 249 -5.86 -22.51 -4.64
C THR A 249 -4.70 -22.93 -5.52
N LYS A 250 -3.66 -23.45 -4.85
CA LYS A 250 -2.49 -24.06 -5.46
C LYS A 250 -2.93 -24.87 -6.68
N SER A 251 -2.54 -24.43 -7.88
CA SER A 251 -2.45 -25.29 -9.05
C SER A 251 -0.97 -25.55 -9.33
#